data_AF-A0A839P3S5-F1
#
_entry.id   AF-A0A839P3S5-F1
#
_cell.length_a   1.000
_cell.length_b   1.000
_cell.length_c   1.000
_cell.angle_alpha   90.00
_cell.angle_beta   90.00
_cell.angle_gamma   90.00
#
_symmetry.space_group_name_H-M   'P 1'
#
loop_
_entity.id
_entity.type
_entity.pdbx_description
1 polymer ?
#
loop_
_entity_poly.entity_id
_entity_poly.type
_entity_poly.pdbx_seq_one_letter_code
_entity_poly.pdbx_strand_id
1 'polypeptide(L)'
;MHQLLAAGTITRDTLVWSSGIGRDFVPLGDTALAPAATEPPPLPAGAVDDSLVWVLVAIPLGSAILEQAVGRTSISLWGWPLAIFLVNLAVSVLDERRVLRSGVSDRSIRLGAWVWLVPVYLYQRARALRGPRYYVWAWLASFAASLVVGGEAGSLLNGETYLGTGVPACDSRYQIRQVRQLFDGLDTVKAAGIASSGVTNARELGASGDLRTCAAQIIATNAQSYTVVYTVDRRDDQILTNMQIR
;
A
#
# COMPACT_ATOMS: atom_id res chain seq x y z
N MET A 1 45.20 -4.49 6.58
CA MET A 1 44.59 -4.98 5.32
C MET A 1 43.55 -6.07 5.55
N HIS A 2 43.85 -7.16 6.29
CA HIS A 2 42.85 -8.18 6.63
C HIS A 2 41.57 -7.64 7.29
N GLN A 3 41.68 -6.63 8.17
CA GLN A 3 40.51 -5.96 8.75
C GLN A 3 39.66 -5.17 7.73
N LEU A 4 40.27 -4.64 6.67
CA LEU A 4 39.58 -3.87 5.61
C LEU A 4 38.89 -4.80 4.60
N LEU A 5 39.46 -5.99 4.39
CA LEU A 5 38.84 -7.08 3.63
C LEU A 5 37.65 -7.68 4.39
N ALA A 6 37.81 -7.97 5.68
CA ALA A 6 36.73 -8.46 6.54
C ALA A 6 35.59 -7.43 6.70
N ALA A 7 35.90 -6.14 6.60
CA ALA A 7 34.91 -5.06 6.63
C ALA A 7 34.23 -4.79 5.27
N GLY A 8 34.56 -5.53 4.20
CA GLY A 8 33.98 -5.33 2.87
C GLY A 8 34.27 -3.96 2.23
N THR A 9 35.29 -3.26 2.74
CA THR A 9 35.65 -1.90 2.29
C THR A 9 36.52 -1.94 1.02
N ILE A 10 37.19 -3.07 0.77
CA ILE A 10 38.08 -3.31 -0.38
C ILE A 10 37.55 -4.53 -1.14
N THR A 11 37.30 -4.36 -2.44
CA THR A 11 36.83 -5.41 -3.38
C THR A 11 37.97 -5.91 -4.28
N ARG A 12 37.76 -6.99 -5.05
CA ARG A 12 38.78 -7.50 -5.99
C ARG A 12 39.19 -6.51 -7.07
N ASP A 13 38.29 -5.59 -7.43
CA ASP A 13 38.55 -4.54 -8.42
C ASP A 13 39.24 -3.31 -7.79
N THR A 14 39.43 -3.31 -6.47
CA THR A 14 40.12 -2.20 -5.81
C THR A 14 41.58 -2.23 -6.21
N LEU A 15 42.01 -1.12 -6.81
CA LEU A 15 43.38 -0.89 -7.21
C LEU A 15 44.27 -0.81 -5.97
N VAL A 16 45.23 -1.73 -5.89
CA VAL A 16 46.19 -1.79 -4.79
C VAL A 16 47.60 -1.66 -5.35
N TRP A 17 48.43 -1.00 -4.56
CA TRP A 17 49.86 -0.86 -4.83
C TRP A 17 50.63 -1.64 -3.77
N SER A 18 51.64 -2.40 -4.20
CA SER A 18 52.55 -3.07 -3.27
C SER A 18 53.98 -2.96 -3.79
N SER A 19 54.96 -3.01 -2.87
CA SER A 19 56.38 -2.88 -3.20
C SER A 19 56.89 -3.94 -4.18
N GLY A 20 56.18 -5.08 -4.33
CA GLY A 20 56.51 -6.14 -5.30
C GLY A 20 55.91 -5.96 -6.69
N ILE A 21 54.99 -5.01 -6.90
CA ILE A 21 54.23 -4.82 -8.15
C ILE A 21 54.81 -3.69 -9.03
N GLY A 22 55.75 -2.89 -8.51
CA GLY A 22 56.39 -1.80 -9.28
C GLY A 22 55.73 -0.45 -9.03
N ARG A 23 55.60 0.41 -10.06
CA ARG A 23 54.97 1.75 -9.95
C ARG A 23 53.47 1.75 -10.31
N ASP A 24 52.97 0.65 -10.83
CA ASP A 24 51.61 0.56 -11.34
C ASP A 24 50.64 0.06 -10.26
N PHE A 25 49.41 0.56 -10.33
CA PHE A 25 48.31 0.06 -9.52
C PHE A 25 47.66 -1.12 -10.24
N VAL A 26 47.53 -2.24 -9.56
CA VAL A 26 46.97 -3.47 -10.11
C VAL A 26 45.73 -3.86 -9.29
N PRO A 27 44.66 -4.39 -9.90
CA PRO A 27 43.49 -4.87 -9.17
C PRO A 27 43.89 -5.91 -8.14
N LEU A 28 43.32 -5.83 -6.94
CA LEU A 28 43.62 -6.77 -5.84
C LEU A 28 43.45 -8.24 -6.25
N GLY A 29 42.47 -8.53 -7.12
CA GLY A 29 42.22 -9.87 -7.66
C GLY A 29 43.39 -10.49 -8.42
N ASP A 30 44.26 -9.68 -9.03
CA ASP A 30 45.41 -10.12 -9.82
C ASP A 30 46.71 -10.19 -9.00
N THR A 31 46.62 -9.96 -7.69
CA THR A 31 47.77 -9.99 -6.78
C THR A 31 47.84 -11.28 -5.98
N ALA A 32 49.03 -11.61 -5.46
CA ALA A 32 49.24 -12.74 -4.54
C ALA A 32 48.42 -12.66 -3.23
N LEU A 33 47.68 -11.57 -3.01
CA LEU A 33 46.75 -11.37 -1.89
C LEU A 33 45.33 -11.89 -2.19
N ALA A 34 45.05 -12.28 -3.43
CA ALA A 34 43.79 -12.91 -3.85
C ALA A 34 43.36 -14.13 -3.00
N PRO A 35 44.25 -15.06 -2.58
CA PRO A 35 43.86 -16.18 -1.72
C PRO A 35 43.47 -15.77 -0.28
N ALA A 36 43.77 -14.54 0.15
CA ALA A 36 43.29 -14.01 1.44
C ALA A 36 41.83 -13.52 1.39
N ALA A 37 41.22 -13.44 0.20
CA ALA A 37 39.80 -13.20 0.00
C ALA A 37 39.07 -14.55 -0.05
N THR A 38 38.76 -15.10 1.12
CA THR A 38 38.15 -16.43 1.31
C THR A 38 36.71 -16.51 0.83
N GLU A 39 36.08 -15.37 0.53
CA GLU A 39 34.72 -15.28 -0.01
C GLU A 39 34.73 -14.61 -1.39
N PRO A 40 33.97 -15.12 -2.38
CA PRO A 40 33.88 -14.50 -3.69
C PRO A 40 33.39 -13.05 -3.55
N PRO A 41 33.92 -12.11 -4.35
CA PRO A 41 33.54 -10.71 -4.26
C PRO A 41 32.03 -10.55 -4.48
N PRO A 42 31.38 -9.59 -3.80
CA PRO A 42 29.98 -9.30 -4.06
C PRO A 42 29.79 -8.96 -5.54
N LEU A 43 28.76 -9.54 -6.15
CA LEU A 43 28.44 -9.28 -7.54
C LEU A 43 28.18 -7.77 -7.72
N PRO A 44 28.62 -7.17 -8.84
CA PRO A 44 28.28 -5.79 -9.14
C PRO A 44 26.76 -5.63 -9.20
N ALA A 45 26.27 -4.46 -8.77
CA ALA A 45 24.84 -4.17 -8.63
C ALA A 45 23.99 -4.55 -9.86
N GLY A 46 24.54 -4.37 -11.07
CA GLY A 46 23.87 -4.69 -12.33
C GLY A 46 23.85 -6.18 -12.72
N ALA A 47 24.53 -7.05 -11.97
CA ALA A 47 24.51 -8.49 -12.18
C ALA A 47 23.41 -9.21 -11.37
N VAL A 48 22.74 -8.51 -10.44
CA VAL A 48 21.60 -9.04 -9.70
C VAL A 48 20.33 -8.83 -10.52
N ASP A 49 19.67 -9.93 -10.89
CA ASP A 49 18.43 -9.90 -11.69
C ASP A 49 17.29 -9.21 -10.94
N ASP A 50 16.79 -8.12 -11.52
CA ASP A 50 15.72 -7.25 -11.01
C ASP A 50 14.30 -7.75 -11.37
N SER A 51 14.14 -8.93 -11.99
CA SER A 51 12.83 -9.49 -12.37
C SER A 51 11.84 -9.57 -11.20
N LEU A 52 12.28 -10.01 -10.01
CA LEU A 52 11.43 -10.10 -8.82
C LEU A 52 11.00 -8.73 -8.29
N VAL A 53 11.83 -7.70 -8.49
CA VAL A 53 11.46 -6.32 -8.13
C VAL A 53 10.34 -5.82 -9.02
N TRP A 54 10.40 -6.11 -10.33
CA TRP A 54 9.32 -5.76 -11.24
C TRP A 54 8.02 -6.52 -10.94
N VAL A 55 8.11 -7.77 -10.47
CA VAL A 55 6.95 -8.47 -9.91
C VAL A 55 6.40 -7.73 -8.70
N LEU A 56 7.23 -7.35 -7.71
CA LEU A 56 6.79 -6.57 -6.55
C LEU A 56 6.09 -5.26 -6.93
N VAL A 57 6.66 -4.53 -7.90
CA VAL A 57 6.08 -3.30 -8.45
C VAL A 57 4.74 -3.56 -9.12
N ALA A 58 4.58 -4.70 -9.81
CA ALA A 58 3.35 -5.03 -10.52
C ALA A 58 2.22 -5.52 -9.59
N ILE A 59 2.52 -6.00 -8.37
CA ILE A 59 1.51 -6.59 -7.49
C ILE A 59 0.33 -5.65 -7.19
N PRO A 60 0.50 -4.39 -6.73
CA PRO A 60 -0.63 -3.54 -6.35
C PRO A 60 -1.64 -3.35 -7.49
N LEU A 61 -1.16 -2.95 -8.66
CA LEU A 61 -2.01 -2.74 -9.84
C LEU A 61 -2.57 -4.06 -10.38
N GLY A 62 -1.74 -5.11 -10.43
CA GLY A 62 -2.15 -6.43 -10.91
C GLY A 62 -3.26 -7.04 -10.04
N SER A 63 -3.17 -6.91 -8.71
CA SER A 63 -4.23 -7.36 -7.81
C SER A 63 -5.51 -6.57 -7.99
N ALA A 64 -5.46 -5.24 -8.16
CA ALA A 64 -6.67 -4.45 -8.38
C ALA A 64 -7.37 -4.82 -9.70
N ILE A 65 -6.61 -5.08 -10.77
CA ILE A 65 -7.19 -5.55 -12.05
C ILE A 65 -7.80 -6.94 -11.88
N LEU A 66 -7.12 -7.84 -11.17
CA LEU A 66 -7.61 -9.19 -10.92
C LEU A 66 -8.89 -9.21 -10.09
N GLU A 67 -8.98 -8.34 -9.07
CA GLU A 67 -10.18 -8.18 -8.24
C GLU A 67 -11.39 -7.76 -9.09
N GLN A 68 -11.19 -6.80 -10.00
CA GLN A 68 -12.24 -6.34 -10.89
C GLN A 68 -12.67 -7.42 -11.89
N ALA A 69 -11.72 -8.25 -12.37
CA ALA A 69 -11.98 -9.31 -13.33
C ALA A 69 -12.67 -10.54 -12.73
N VAL A 70 -12.28 -10.95 -11.52
CA VAL A 70 -12.87 -12.07 -10.79
C VAL A 70 -14.23 -11.68 -10.18
N GLY A 71 -14.50 -10.38 -10.08
CA GLY A 71 -15.65 -9.83 -9.38
C GLY A 71 -15.47 -9.95 -7.87
N ARG A 72 -16.30 -9.24 -7.11
CA ARG A 72 -16.37 -9.36 -5.65
C ARG A 72 -16.94 -10.73 -5.29
N THR A 73 -16.10 -11.75 -5.37
CA THR A 73 -16.39 -13.11 -4.95
C THR A 73 -16.74 -13.13 -3.46
N SER A 74 -17.45 -14.16 -3.01
CA SER A 74 -17.80 -14.41 -1.60
C SER A 74 -16.58 -14.75 -0.71
N ILE A 75 -15.38 -14.34 -1.11
CA ILE A 75 -14.19 -14.37 -0.27
C ILE A 75 -14.46 -13.43 0.89
N SER A 76 -14.17 -13.89 2.12
CA SER A 76 -14.38 -13.09 3.32
C SER A 76 -13.65 -11.75 3.21
N LEU A 77 -14.13 -10.74 3.96
CA LEU A 77 -13.55 -9.39 4.00
C LEU A 77 -12.01 -9.38 4.23
N TRP A 78 -11.48 -10.44 4.84
CA TRP A 78 -10.07 -10.60 5.15
C TRP A 78 -9.31 -11.52 4.18
N GLY A 79 -10.00 -12.37 3.41
CA GLY A 79 -9.35 -13.38 2.58
C GLY A 79 -8.54 -12.79 1.43
N TRP A 80 -9.10 -11.78 0.76
CA TRP A 80 -8.44 -11.13 -0.38
C TRP A 80 -7.22 -10.29 0.03
N PRO A 81 -7.30 -9.38 1.02
CA PRO A 81 -6.12 -8.65 1.51
C PRO A 81 -5.03 -9.59 2.05
N LEU A 82 -5.39 -10.66 2.75
CA LEU A 82 -4.44 -11.64 3.27
C LEU A 82 -3.69 -12.36 2.14
N ALA A 83 -4.39 -12.75 1.07
CA ALA A 83 -3.75 -13.40 -0.08
C ALA A 83 -2.71 -12.48 -0.73
N ILE A 84 -3.05 -11.19 -0.95
CA ILE A 84 -2.12 -10.20 -1.50
C ILE A 84 -0.92 -10.00 -0.58
N PHE A 85 -1.14 -9.92 0.74
CA PHE A 85 -0.07 -9.80 1.71
C PHE A 85 0.90 -10.99 1.65
N LEU A 86 0.38 -12.22 1.60
CA LEU A 86 1.21 -13.43 1.51
C LEU A 86 2.03 -13.48 0.21
N VAL A 87 1.44 -13.06 -0.91
CA VAL A 87 2.16 -12.97 -2.20
C VAL A 87 3.29 -11.93 -2.12
N ASN A 88 3.02 -10.73 -1.60
CA ASN A 88 4.06 -9.71 -1.42
C ASN A 88 5.20 -10.21 -0.53
N LEU A 89 4.87 -10.86 0.58
CA LEU A 89 5.84 -11.41 1.50
C LEU A 89 6.69 -12.50 0.82
N ALA A 90 6.06 -13.43 0.10
CA ALA A 90 6.76 -14.50 -0.60
C ALA A 90 7.75 -13.96 -1.65
N VAL A 91 7.32 -13.01 -2.48
CA VAL A 91 8.18 -12.42 -3.51
C VAL A 91 9.32 -11.62 -2.87
N SER A 92 9.07 -10.87 -1.80
CA SER A 92 10.10 -10.09 -1.10
C SER A 92 11.16 -10.98 -0.44
N VAL A 93 10.75 -12.11 0.14
CA VAL A 93 11.68 -13.10 0.72
C VAL A 93 12.49 -13.80 -0.39
N LEU A 94 11.91 -14.08 -1.55
CA LEU A 94 12.64 -14.65 -2.68
C LEU A 94 13.69 -13.68 -3.23
N ASP A 95 13.34 -12.40 -3.36
CA ASP A 95 14.29 -11.36 -3.79
C ASP A 95 15.39 -11.15 -2.74
N GLU A 96 15.06 -11.14 -1.44
CA GLU A 96 16.05 -11.08 -0.37
C GLU A 96 17.07 -12.21 -0.50
N ARG A 97 16.61 -13.46 -0.62
CA ARG A 97 17.51 -14.61 -0.78
C ARG A 97 18.41 -14.46 -2.02
N ARG A 98 17.91 -13.88 -3.10
CA ARG A 98 18.70 -13.61 -4.31
C ARG A 98 19.76 -12.53 -4.05
N VAL A 99 19.41 -11.45 -3.34
CA VAL A 99 20.35 -10.40 -2.93
C VAL A 99 21.41 -10.96 -1.99
N LEU A 100 21.07 -11.79 -1.01
CA LEU A 100 22.05 -12.40 -0.10
C LEU A 100 23.01 -13.34 -0.82
N ARG A 101 22.53 -14.11 -1.81
CA ARG A 101 23.40 -14.96 -2.66
C ARG A 101 24.38 -14.16 -3.49
N SER A 102 24.16 -12.85 -3.70
CA SER A 102 25.08 -12.00 -4.44
C SER A 102 26.34 -11.59 -3.66
N GLY A 103 26.46 -12.01 -2.39
CA GLY A 103 27.60 -11.66 -1.51
C GLY A 103 27.41 -10.35 -0.76
N VAL A 104 26.24 -9.70 -0.88
CA VAL A 104 25.88 -8.53 -0.08
C VAL A 104 25.56 -8.96 1.34
N SER A 105 26.31 -8.45 2.31
CA SER A 105 26.09 -8.79 3.72
C SER A 105 24.88 -8.04 4.32
N ASP A 106 23.88 -8.81 4.75
CA ASP A 106 22.62 -8.30 5.35
C ASP A 106 22.85 -7.49 6.64
N ARG A 107 23.96 -7.79 7.33
CA ARG A 107 24.16 -7.43 8.74
C ARG A 107 24.10 -5.92 9.03
N SER A 108 24.40 -5.10 8.03
CA SER A 108 24.39 -3.63 8.16
C SER A 108 23.04 -2.98 7.81
N ILE A 109 22.19 -3.64 7.00
CA ILE A 109 20.98 -3.03 6.42
C ILE A 109 19.70 -3.71 6.95
N ARG A 110 19.80 -4.93 7.47
CA ARG A 110 18.68 -5.73 8.00
C ARG A 110 17.54 -5.86 6.97
N LEU A 111 17.88 -6.28 5.75
CA LEU A 111 16.97 -6.45 4.63
C LEU A 111 15.74 -7.30 5.02
N GLY A 112 15.96 -8.40 5.74
CA GLY A 112 14.90 -9.31 6.21
C GLY A 112 13.91 -8.69 7.20
N ALA A 113 14.28 -7.63 7.91
CA ALA A 113 13.35 -6.95 8.83
C ALA A 113 12.27 -6.15 8.09
N TRP A 114 12.47 -5.88 6.80
CA TRP A 114 11.63 -4.98 6.01
C TRP A 114 10.83 -5.69 4.91
N VAL A 115 10.97 -7.01 4.71
CA VAL A 115 10.30 -7.77 3.64
C VAL A 115 8.77 -7.70 3.67
N TRP A 116 8.18 -7.39 4.83
CA TRP A 116 6.73 -7.20 4.98
C TRP A 116 6.26 -5.79 4.58
N LEU A 117 7.18 -4.83 4.47
CA LEU A 117 6.91 -3.43 4.14
C LEU A 117 7.61 -3.06 2.82
N VAL A 118 6.97 -3.41 1.70
CA VAL A 118 7.56 -3.37 0.35
C VAL A 118 8.27 -2.05 0.00
N PRO A 119 7.73 -0.84 0.27
CA PRO A 119 8.43 0.40 -0.07
C PRO A 119 9.77 0.54 0.66
N VAL A 120 9.79 0.17 1.95
CA VAL A 120 11.00 0.25 2.77
C VAL A 120 11.97 -0.85 2.37
N TYR A 121 11.47 -2.05 2.07
CA TYR A 121 12.28 -3.13 1.50
C TYR A 121 13.00 -2.71 0.22
N LEU A 122 12.27 -2.16 -0.77
CA LEU A 122 12.85 -1.70 -2.04
C LEU A 122 13.88 -0.59 -1.84
N TYR A 123 13.65 0.31 -0.88
CA TYR A 123 14.62 1.35 -0.52
C TYR A 123 15.90 0.75 0.08
N GLN A 124 15.75 -0.20 1.00
CA GLN A 124 16.87 -0.88 1.65
C GLN A 124 17.65 -1.75 0.67
N ARG A 125 16.96 -2.42 -0.26
CA ARG A 125 17.57 -3.15 -1.38
C ARG A 125 18.40 -2.22 -2.26
N ALA A 126 17.84 -1.09 -2.67
CA ALA A 126 18.59 -0.11 -3.46
C ALA A 126 19.84 0.40 -2.72
N ARG A 127 19.75 0.60 -1.40
CA ARG A 127 20.90 0.97 -0.56
C ARG A 127 21.94 -0.16 -0.48
N ALA A 128 21.51 -1.41 -0.34
CA ALA A 128 22.36 -2.59 -0.22
C ALA A 128 23.14 -2.87 -1.51
N LEU A 129 22.45 -2.76 -2.65
CA LEU A 129 23.05 -2.95 -3.96
C LEU A 129 23.73 -1.68 -4.51
N ARG A 130 23.66 -0.54 -3.81
CA ARG A 130 24.03 0.79 -4.36
C ARG A 130 23.36 1.06 -5.72
N GLY A 131 22.15 0.53 -5.87
CA GLY A 131 21.36 0.58 -7.08
C GLY A 131 20.43 1.80 -7.12
N PRO A 132 19.73 1.99 -8.25
CA PRO A 132 18.81 3.10 -8.42
C PRO A 132 17.54 2.91 -7.58
N ARG A 133 16.98 4.04 -7.10
CA ARG A 133 15.80 4.08 -6.23
C ARG A 133 14.47 4.14 -7.00
N TYR A 134 14.49 4.11 -8.33
CA TYR A 134 13.27 4.27 -9.13
C TYR A 134 12.24 3.17 -8.87
N TYR A 135 12.66 1.98 -8.42
CA TYR A 135 11.76 0.89 -8.05
C TYR A 135 10.78 1.27 -6.94
N VAL A 136 11.22 2.09 -5.98
CA VAL A 136 10.34 2.61 -4.91
C VAL A 136 9.24 3.48 -5.51
N TRP A 137 9.63 4.39 -6.41
CA TRP A 137 8.68 5.28 -7.09
C TRP A 137 7.76 4.54 -8.05
N ALA A 138 8.26 3.52 -8.74
CA ALA A 138 7.45 2.66 -9.59
C ALA A 138 6.40 1.88 -8.77
N TRP A 139 6.79 1.36 -7.60
CA TRP A 139 5.85 0.70 -6.69
C TRP A 139 4.79 1.69 -6.18
N LEU A 140 5.20 2.89 -5.76
CA LEU A 140 4.26 3.94 -5.31
C LEU A 140 3.29 4.35 -6.43
N ALA A 141 3.78 4.46 -7.66
CA ALA A 141 2.95 4.76 -8.83
C ALA A 141 1.95 3.62 -9.11
N SER A 142 2.40 2.36 -9.03
CA SER A 142 1.54 1.17 -9.17
C SER A 142 0.47 1.12 -8.08
N PHE A 143 0.83 1.41 -6.82
CA PHE A 143 -0.11 1.50 -5.71
C PHE A 143 -1.11 2.65 -5.89
N ALA A 144 -0.66 3.83 -6.33
CA ALA A 144 -1.58 4.93 -6.64
C ALA A 144 -2.54 4.56 -7.78
N ALA A 145 -2.05 3.89 -8.83
CA ALA A 145 -2.87 3.41 -9.93
C ALA A 145 -3.87 2.35 -9.47
N SER A 146 -3.50 1.46 -8.55
CA SER A 146 -4.40 0.43 -8.02
C SER A 146 -5.60 1.04 -7.28
N LEU A 147 -5.40 2.12 -6.53
CA LEU A 147 -6.49 2.85 -5.86
C LEU A 147 -7.48 3.47 -6.86
N VAL A 148 -6.98 3.93 -8.01
CA VAL A 148 -7.82 4.49 -9.08
C VAL A 148 -8.61 3.38 -9.76
N VAL A 149 -7.96 2.26 -10.10
CA VAL A 149 -8.60 1.10 -10.75
C VAL A 149 -9.63 0.43 -9.83
N GLY A 150 -9.35 0.35 -8.53
CA GLY A 150 -10.27 -0.18 -7.52
C GLY A 150 -11.45 0.75 -7.20
N GLY A 151 -11.45 2.00 -7.71
CA GLY A 151 -12.51 2.98 -7.45
C GLY A 151 -12.47 3.62 -6.05
N GLU A 152 -11.49 3.25 -5.22
CA GLU A 152 -11.35 3.73 -3.85
C GLU A 152 -10.74 5.14 -3.77
N ALA A 153 -9.97 5.54 -4.79
CA ALA A 153 -9.33 6.85 -4.86
C ALA A 153 -10.33 8.00 -4.70
N GLY A 154 -11.50 7.89 -5.33
CA GLY A 154 -12.57 8.88 -5.19
C GLY A 154 -13.10 8.95 -3.75
N SER A 155 -13.36 7.80 -3.13
CA SER A 155 -13.91 7.73 -1.77
C SER A 155 -12.95 8.27 -0.70
N LEU A 156 -11.65 7.95 -0.85
CA LEU A 156 -10.60 8.35 0.08
C LEU A 156 -10.29 9.85 0.00
N LEU A 157 -10.22 10.42 -1.22
CA LEU A 157 -9.89 11.84 -1.40
C LEU A 157 -11.06 12.78 -1.12
N ASN A 158 -12.30 12.30 -1.29
CA ASN A 158 -13.49 13.13 -1.08
C ASN A 158 -13.99 13.15 0.38
N GLY A 159 -13.37 12.37 1.27
CA GLY A 159 -13.78 12.26 2.69
C GLY A 159 -15.07 11.47 2.87
N GLU A 160 -15.37 10.57 1.93
CA GLU A 160 -16.60 9.76 1.91
C GLU A 160 -16.41 8.41 2.60
N THR A 161 -15.18 8.10 3.03
CA THR A 161 -14.84 6.98 3.90
C THR A 161 -14.68 7.48 5.34
N TYR A 162 -15.38 6.86 6.29
CA TYR A 162 -15.23 7.19 7.70
C TYR A 162 -14.04 6.43 8.31
N LEU A 163 -12.98 7.18 8.64
CA LEU A 163 -11.77 6.66 9.28
C LEU A 163 -11.68 7.03 10.79
N GLY A 164 -12.76 7.58 11.35
CA GLY A 164 -12.81 8.05 12.73
C GLY A 164 -13.15 6.94 13.72
N THR A 165 -13.00 7.25 15.01
CA THR A 165 -13.46 6.40 16.11
C THR A 165 -14.82 6.91 16.62
N GLY A 166 -15.78 6.00 16.80
CA GLY A 166 -17.13 6.32 17.30
C GLY A 166 -18.14 6.61 16.18
N VAL A 167 -19.26 7.25 16.53
CA VAL A 167 -20.35 7.55 15.59
C VAL A 167 -20.00 8.81 14.78
N PRO A 168 -20.10 8.79 13.44
CA PRO A 168 -19.84 9.98 12.61
C PRO A 168 -20.82 11.12 12.89
N ALA A 169 -20.41 12.35 12.61
CA ALA A 169 -21.26 13.53 12.73
C ALA A 169 -22.38 13.52 11.67
N CYS A 170 -23.54 14.09 12.02
CA CYS A 170 -24.72 14.14 11.13
C CYS A 170 -24.47 14.91 9.82
N ASP A 171 -23.58 15.89 9.84
CA ASP A 171 -23.20 16.72 8.70
C ASP A 171 -21.96 16.18 7.96
N SER A 172 -21.42 15.04 8.38
CA SER A 172 -20.27 14.43 7.71
C SER A 172 -20.62 13.97 6.29
N ARG A 173 -19.65 14.09 5.37
CA ARG A 173 -19.81 13.65 3.97
C ARG A 173 -20.15 12.17 3.85
N TYR A 174 -19.58 11.34 4.73
CA TYR A 174 -19.93 9.93 4.88
C TYR A 174 -21.42 9.73 5.15
N GLN A 175 -21.97 10.40 6.16
CA GLN A 175 -23.38 10.27 6.53
C GLN A 175 -24.31 10.82 5.45
N ILE A 176 -23.97 11.97 4.85
CA ILE A 176 -24.74 12.53 3.73
C ILE A 176 -24.80 11.55 2.55
N ARG A 177 -23.68 10.93 2.19
CA ARG A 177 -23.65 9.92 1.12
C ARG A 177 -24.49 8.69 1.47
N GLN A 178 -24.36 8.18 2.69
CA GLN A 178 -25.10 7.00 3.13
C GLN A 178 -26.61 7.26 3.11
N VAL A 179 -27.06 8.41 3.60
CA VAL A 179 -28.46 8.83 3.57
C VAL A 179 -28.98 8.98 2.13
N ARG A 180 -28.18 9.55 1.21
CA ARG A 180 -28.54 9.59 -0.22
C ARG A 180 -28.71 8.20 -0.81
N GLN A 181 -27.76 7.30 -0.57
CA GLN A 181 -27.82 5.93 -1.06
C GLN A 181 -29.03 5.17 -0.49
N LEU A 182 -29.35 5.37 0.79
CA LEU A 182 -30.54 4.78 1.42
C LEU A 182 -31.82 5.33 0.80
N PHE A 183 -31.92 6.64 0.59
CA PHE A 183 -33.09 7.27 -0.02
C PHE A 183 -33.29 6.83 -1.48
N ASP A 184 -32.24 6.87 -2.29
CA ASP A 184 -32.26 6.42 -3.69
C ASP A 184 -32.49 4.89 -3.78
N GLY A 185 -32.17 4.16 -2.71
CA GLY A 185 -32.39 2.73 -2.58
C GLY A 185 -33.84 2.32 -2.36
N LEU A 186 -34.70 3.22 -1.85
CA LEU A 186 -36.09 2.93 -1.51
C LEU A 186 -36.93 2.59 -2.74
N ASP A 187 -37.70 1.51 -2.68
CA ASP A 187 -38.54 1.06 -3.79
C ASP A 187 -39.59 2.11 -4.19
N THR A 188 -40.10 2.90 -3.23
CA THR A 188 -41.04 4.00 -3.50
C THR A 188 -40.39 5.14 -4.28
N VAL A 189 -39.14 5.46 -3.99
CA VAL A 189 -38.36 6.51 -4.67
C VAL A 189 -37.99 6.05 -6.08
N LYS A 190 -37.54 4.80 -6.23
CA LYS A 190 -37.26 4.18 -7.53
C LYS A 190 -38.50 4.07 -8.41
N ALA A 191 -39.63 3.62 -7.86
CA ALA A 191 -40.90 3.51 -8.58
C ALA A 191 -41.43 4.88 -9.04
N ALA A 192 -41.15 5.94 -8.27
CA ALA A 192 -41.49 7.31 -8.63
C ALA A 192 -40.52 7.95 -9.64
N GLY A 193 -39.41 7.29 -9.98
CA GLY A 193 -38.37 7.84 -10.87
C GLY A 193 -37.66 9.06 -10.28
N ILE A 194 -37.66 9.18 -8.94
CA ILE A 194 -37.07 10.30 -8.22
C ILE A 194 -35.66 9.90 -7.77
N ALA A 195 -34.73 10.85 -7.76
CA ALA A 195 -33.39 10.67 -7.20
C ALA A 195 -33.02 11.85 -6.30
N SER A 196 -32.14 11.61 -5.34
CA SER A 196 -31.58 12.64 -4.47
C SER A 196 -30.62 13.54 -5.25
N SER A 197 -30.92 14.84 -5.30
CA SER A 197 -30.04 15.85 -5.91
C SER A 197 -29.12 16.51 -4.87
N GLY A 198 -29.54 16.54 -3.60
CA GLY A 198 -28.76 17.13 -2.52
C GLY A 198 -29.33 16.79 -1.14
N VAL A 199 -28.48 16.95 -0.12
CA VAL A 199 -28.89 16.87 1.30
C VAL A 199 -28.46 18.16 1.96
N THR A 200 -29.38 18.80 2.66
CA THR A 200 -29.19 20.08 3.34
C THR A 200 -29.74 20.01 4.76
N ASN A 201 -29.41 20.99 5.61
CA ASN A 201 -29.93 21.09 6.97
C ASN A 201 -29.73 19.82 7.83
N ALA A 202 -28.59 19.15 7.66
CA ALA A 202 -28.20 18.02 8.50
C ALA A 202 -27.88 18.52 9.91
N ARG A 203 -28.67 18.11 10.91
CA ARG A 203 -28.51 18.51 12.30
C ARG A 203 -28.71 17.34 13.24
N GLU A 204 -28.03 17.39 14.37
CA GLU A 204 -28.23 16.44 15.46
C GLU A 204 -29.52 16.76 16.22
N LEU A 205 -30.36 15.74 16.43
CA LEU A 205 -31.55 15.82 17.29
C LEU A 205 -31.27 15.30 18.70
N GLY A 206 -30.28 14.40 18.84
CA GLY A 206 -29.81 13.91 20.12
C GLY A 206 -28.71 12.86 19.96
N ALA A 207 -27.86 12.75 20.98
CA ALA A 207 -26.84 11.72 21.08
C ALA A 207 -26.94 11.03 22.44
N SER A 208 -26.82 9.71 22.45
CA SER A 208 -26.84 8.85 23.63
C SER A 208 -25.79 7.75 23.47
N GLY A 209 -24.55 8.02 23.92
CA GLY A 209 -23.43 7.09 23.79
C GLY A 209 -23.09 6.81 22.32
N ASP A 210 -23.20 5.54 21.91
CA ASP A 210 -22.94 5.06 20.55
C ASP A 210 -24.17 5.18 19.61
N LEU A 211 -25.24 5.82 20.07
CA LEU A 211 -26.42 6.14 19.27
C LEU A 211 -26.48 7.65 19.00
N ARG A 212 -26.59 8.05 17.73
CA ARG A 212 -26.82 9.43 17.32
C ARG A 212 -28.07 9.53 16.45
N THR A 213 -28.96 10.44 16.78
CA THR A 213 -30.16 10.73 16.00
C THR A 213 -29.97 12.04 15.24
N CYS A 214 -30.17 11.99 13.94
CA CYS A 214 -29.96 13.10 13.02
C CYS A 214 -31.23 13.39 12.24
N ALA A 215 -31.40 14.64 11.81
CA ALA A 215 -32.40 15.03 10.83
C ALA A 215 -31.73 15.75 9.67
N ALA A 216 -32.19 15.50 8.45
CA ALA A 216 -31.73 16.19 7.26
C ALA A 216 -32.88 16.41 6.27
N GLN A 217 -32.70 17.33 5.34
CA GLN A 217 -33.62 17.58 4.23
C GLN A 217 -33.00 17.10 2.93
N ILE A 218 -33.68 16.18 2.26
CA ILE A 218 -33.28 15.66 0.95
C ILE A 218 -34.03 16.45 -0.11
N ILE A 219 -33.27 17.07 -1.03
CA ILE A 219 -33.80 17.73 -2.20
C ILE A 219 -33.83 16.70 -3.33
N ALA A 220 -35.02 16.37 -3.79
CA ALA A 220 -35.23 15.42 -4.88
C ALA A 220 -35.17 16.10 -6.26
N THR A 221 -34.99 15.31 -7.32
CA THR A 221 -35.00 15.77 -8.72
C THR A 221 -36.31 16.44 -9.15
N ASN A 222 -37.40 16.16 -8.45
CA ASN A 222 -38.71 16.82 -8.63
C ASN A 222 -38.82 18.20 -7.92
N ALA A 223 -37.70 18.74 -7.42
CA ALA A 223 -37.61 19.96 -6.63
C ALA A 223 -38.41 19.95 -5.31
N GLN A 224 -38.88 18.78 -4.85
CA GLN A 224 -39.49 18.63 -3.52
C GLN A 224 -38.43 18.34 -2.46
N SER A 225 -38.66 18.86 -1.26
CA SER A 225 -37.83 18.61 -0.09
C SER A 225 -38.50 17.60 0.85
N TYR A 226 -37.85 16.47 1.10
CA TYR A 226 -38.31 15.48 2.07
C TYR A 226 -37.50 15.61 3.36
N THR A 227 -38.18 15.65 4.50
CA THR A 227 -37.50 15.64 5.80
C THR A 227 -37.28 14.20 6.23
N VAL A 228 -36.03 13.82 6.41
CA VAL A 228 -35.66 12.49 6.89
C VAL A 228 -35.07 12.58 8.29
N VAL A 229 -35.48 11.65 9.14
CA VAL A 229 -34.86 11.44 10.45
C VAL A 229 -34.17 10.09 10.37
N TYR A 230 -32.89 10.07 10.70
CA TYR A 230 -32.09 8.85 10.67
C TYR A 230 -31.34 8.68 11.98
N THR A 231 -31.22 7.43 12.42
CA THR A 231 -30.45 7.04 13.59
C THR A 231 -29.21 6.28 13.14
N VAL A 232 -28.09 6.65 13.71
CA VAL A 232 -26.79 6.02 13.49
C VAL A 232 -26.40 5.33 14.78
N ASP A 233 -26.30 4.00 14.73
CA ASP A 233 -25.93 3.14 15.85
C ASP A 233 -24.64 2.39 15.52
N ARG A 234 -23.76 2.21 16.49
CA ARG A 234 -22.57 1.36 16.34
C ARG A 234 -22.82 0.02 17.02
N ARG A 235 -22.99 -1.05 16.24
CA ARG A 235 -23.11 -2.43 16.75
C ARG A 235 -22.05 -3.32 16.12
N ASP A 236 -21.34 -4.09 16.94
CA ASP A 236 -20.36 -5.10 16.50
C ASP A 236 -19.35 -4.58 15.46
N ASP A 237 -18.82 -3.38 15.71
CA ASP A 237 -17.87 -2.67 14.84
C ASP A 237 -18.41 -2.23 13.46
N GLN A 238 -19.73 -2.28 13.27
CA GLN A 238 -20.42 -1.75 12.10
C GLN A 238 -21.26 -0.52 12.46
N ILE A 239 -21.31 0.44 11.53
CA ILE A 239 -22.16 1.63 11.62
C ILE A 239 -23.48 1.30 10.91
N LEU A 240 -24.54 1.15 11.69
CA LEU A 240 -25.89 0.91 11.20
C LEU A 240 -26.63 2.24 11.12
N THR A 241 -27.11 2.58 9.92
CA THR A 241 -27.91 3.79 9.69
C THR A 241 -29.33 3.37 9.33
N ASN A 242 -30.28 3.67 10.22
CA ASN A 242 -31.70 3.44 10.00
C ASN A 242 -32.38 4.77 9.66
N MET A 243 -33.12 4.83 8.56
CA MET A 243 -33.74 6.06 8.07
C MET A 243 -35.26 5.94 8.06
N GLN A 244 -35.93 6.98 8.56
CA GLN A 244 -37.37 7.15 8.51
C GLN A 244 -37.70 8.45 7.78
N ILE A 245 -38.58 8.38 6.78
CA ILE A 245 -39.11 9.55 6.07
C ILE A 245 -40.31 10.06 6.87
N ARG A 246 -40.35 11.38 7.12
CA ARG A 246 -41.44 12.05 7.82
C ARG A 246 -42.27 12.92 6.89
#